data_AF-A0A6B2DS49-F1
#
_entry.id   AF-A0A6B2DS49-F1
#
_cell.length_a   1.000
_cell.length_b   1.000
_cell.length_c   1.000
_cell.angle_alpha   90.00
_cell.angle_beta   90.00
_cell.angle_gamma   90.00
#
_symmetry.space_group_name_H-M   'P 1'
#
loop_
_entity.id
_entity.type
_entity.pdbx_description
1 polymer ?
#
loop_
_entity_poly.entity_id
_entity_poly.type
_entity_poly.pdbx_seq_one_letter_code
_entity_poly.pdbx_strand_id
1 'polypeptide(L)'
;GGRVGFDTSVLTEAVARQGTLESSVGLGDSALLATEPAELATSAAFARTAELAGRPGNVAPLAEAGRLFGRVAHLLDAVEDYAEDAAAGAWNPLRVTGTSWPEARRLCDDAVLGVELALREAEFAEPGLVHALLVHELRQAVRRAFGHGLHGHGAGPAAEADRLPGG
;
A
#
# COMPACT_ATOMS: atom_id res chain seq x y z
N GLY A 1 15.12 34.16 -3.64
CA GLY A 1 13.66 34.10 -3.82
C GLY A 1 13.26 32.64 -3.94
N GLY A 2 12.20 32.24 -3.22
CA GLY A 2 11.52 30.95 -3.37
C GLY A 2 12.17 29.74 -2.70
N ARG A 3 12.06 29.59 -1.37
CA ARG A 3 12.05 28.24 -0.79
C ARG A 3 10.79 27.56 -1.32
N VAL A 4 10.97 26.61 -2.22
CA VAL A 4 9.91 25.72 -2.69
C VAL A 4 9.51 24.90 -1.46
N GLY A 5 8.42 25.31 -0.81
CA GLY A 5 7.88 24.70 0.41
C GLY A 5 7.27 23.35 0.09
N PHE A 6 8.12 22.36 -0.12
CA PHE A 6 7.81 20.97 0.15
C PHE A 6 8.25 20.73 1.59
N ASP A 7 7.32 20.29 2.43
CA ASP A 7 7.66 19.95 3.80
C ASP A 7 8.40 18.61 3.81
N THR A 8 9.71 18.66 3.51
CA THR A 8 10.60 17.50 3.55
C THR A 8 10.59 16.85 4.93
N SER A 9 10.12 17.55 5.97
CA SER A 9 9.99 16.99 7.31
C SER A 9 9.13 15.72 7.32
N VAL A 10 8.05 15.67 6.53
CA VAL A 10 7.16 14.49 6.43
C VAL A 10 7.90 13.26 5.89
N LEU A 11 8.74 13.44 4.87
CA LEU A 11 9.56 12.34 4.32
C LEU A 11 10.66 11.94 5.30
N THR A 12 11.33 12.89 5.94
CA THR A 12 12.37 12.59 6.93
C THR A 12 11.83 11.98 8.22
N GLU A 13 10.61 12.32 8.63
CA GLU A 13 9.93 11.76 9.78
C GLU A 13 9.46 10.33 9.49
N ALA A 14 8.94 10.07 8.28
CA ALA A 14 8.58 8.72 7.84
C ALA A 14 9.79 7.77 7.90
N VAL A 15 10.96 8.20 7.42
CA VAL A 15 12.21 7.42 7.49
C VAL A 15 12.69 7.25 8.94
N ALA A 16 12.63 8.31 9.76
CA ALA A 16 13.06 8.24 11.16
C ALA A 16 12.21 7.30 12.02
N ARG A 17 10.94 7.10 11.65
CA ARG A 17 10.00 6.23 12.37
C ARG A 17 10.03 4.77 11.95
N GLN A 18 10.73 4.43 10.87
CA GLN A 18 10.72 3.09 10.28
C GLN A 18 11.14 2.00 11.29
N GLY A 19 12.27 2.16 11.98
CA GLY A 19 12.74 1.18 12.96
C GLY A 19 11.82 1.04 14.19
N THR A 20 11.14 2.11 14.60
CA THR A 20 10.15 2.05 15.69
C THR A 20 8.89 1.32 15.24
N LEU A 21 8.45 1.57 14.01
CA LEU A 21 7.27 0.94 13.44
C LEU A 21 7.46 -0.58 13.29
N GLU A 22 8.59 -1.00 12.70
CA GLU A 22 8.93 -2.43 12.55
C GLU A 22 8.95 -3.17 13.90
N SER A 23 9.38 -2.50 14.98
CA SER A 23 9.42 -3.08 16.33
C SER A 23 8.07 -3.13 17.05
N SER A 24 7.07 -2.38 16.55
CA SER A 24 5.74 -2.24 17.17
C SER A 24 4.65 -3.08 16.53
N VAL A 25 4.89 -3.61 15.32
CA VAL A 25 3.94 -4.43 14.57
C VAL A 25 4.24 -5.90 14.80
N GLY A 26 3.25 -6.66 15.24
CA GLY A 26 3.35 -8.09 15.53
C GLY A 26 2.26 -8.93 14.89
N LEU A 27 2.30 -10.23 15.20
CA LEU A 27 1.34 -11.21 14.68
C LEU A 27 -0.09 -10.88 15.13
N GLY A 28 -1.01 -10.79 14.17
CA GLY A 28 -2.41 -10.45 14.40
C GLY A 28 -2.73 -8.95 14.32
N ASP A 29 -1.71 -8.08 14.24
CA ASP A 29 -1.91 -6.67 13.94
C ASP A 29 -2.32 -6.46 12.48
N SER A 30 -2.93 -5.30 12.19
CA SER A 30 -3.26 -4.95 10.82
C SER A 30 -2.00 -4.56 10.05
N ALA A 31 -1.81 -5.11 8.85
CA ALA A 31 -0.77 -4.67 7.91
C ALA A 31 -0.87 -3.19 7.56
N LEU A 32 -2.03 -2.55 7.76
CA LEU A 32 -2.21 -1.11 7.54
C LEU A 32 -1.44 -0.24 8.54
N LEU A 33 -1.00 -0.78 9.67
CA LEU A 33 -0.10 -0.05 10.57
C LEU A 33 1.24 0.22 9.88
N ALA A 34 1.70 -0.71 9.03
CA ALA A 34 2.94 -0.54 8.26
C ALA A 34 2.81 0.46 7.12
N THR A 35 1.60 0.68 6.60
CA THR A 35 1.38 1.58 5.47
C THR A 35 1.26 3.05 5.89
N GLU A 36 0.99 3.35 7.17
CA GLU A 36 0.73 4.71 7.67
C GLU A 36 1.78 5.76 7.27
N PRO A 37 3.09 5.52 7.35
CA PRO A 37 4.07 6.53 6.94
C PRO A 37 4.01 6.83 5.44
N ALA A 38 3.85 5.80 4.61
CA ALA A 38 3.71 5.95 3.16
C ALA A 38 2.43 6.71 2.83
N GLU A 39 1.32 6.37 3.50
CA GLU A 39 0.02 7.03 3.39
C GLU A 39 0.09 8.53 3.68
N LEU A 40 0.76 8.94 4.77
CA LEU A 40 0.93 10.34 5.12
C LEU A 40 1.77 11.10 4.10
N ALA A 41 2.89 10.51 3.66
CA ALA A 41 3.79 11.11 2.69
C ALA A 41 3.10 11.36 1.34
N THR A 42 2.42 10.35 0.80
CA THR A 42 1.74 10.46 -0.50
C THR A 42 0.50 11.35 -0.42
N SER A 43 -0.24 11.33 0.69
CA SER A 43 -1.33 12.26 0.97
C SER A 43 -0.88 13.71 0.88
N ALA A 44 0.20 14.06 1.61
CA ALA A 44 0.77 15.40 1.57
C ALA A 44 1.24 15.76 0.16
N ALA A 45 1.95 14.87 -0.53
CA ALA A 45 2.44 15.12 -1.88
C ALA A 45 1.30 15.42 -2.87
N PHE A 46 0.22 14.63 -2.86
CA PHE A 46 -0.92 14.83 -3.74
C PHE A 46 -1.67 16.12 -3.41
N ALA A 47 -1.90 16.41 -2.12
CA ALA A 47 -2.52 17.66 -1.67
C ALA A 47 -1.76 18.89 -2.18
N ARG A 48 -0.43 18.87 -2.15
CA ARG A 48 0.40 19.98 -2.68
C ARG A 48 0.18 20.22 -4.16
N THR A 49 -0.15 19.20 -4.95
CA THR A 49 -0.42 19.39 -6.38
C THR A 49 -1.66 20.25 -6.63
N ALA A 50 -2.68 20.16 -5.76
CA ALA A 50 -3.87 21.02 -5.83
C ALA A 50 -3.51 22.48 -5.58
N GLU A 51 -2.66 22.76 -4.59
CA GLU A 51 -2.24 24.13 -4.28
C GLU A 51 -1.35 24.72 -5.37
N LEU A 52 -0.40 23.94 -5.90
CA LEU A 52 0.45 24.35 -7.02
C LEU A 52 -0.37 24.60 -8.30
N ALA A 53 -1.46 23.86 -8.49
CA ALA A 53 -2.39 24.05 -9.60
C ALA A 53 -3.40 25.19 -9.37
N GLY A 54 -3.35 25.87 -8.22
CA GLY A 54 -4.31 26.94 -7.87
C GLY A 54 -5.75 26.43 -7.71
N ARG A 55 -5.94 25.15 -7.37
CA ARG A 55 -7.24 24.50 -7.18
C ARG A 55 -7.42 24.07 -5.71
N PRO A 56 -7.63 25.00 -4.77
CA PRO A 56 -7.74 24.66 -3.35
C PRO A 56 -8.88 23.68 -3.03
N GLY A 57 -9.95 23.65 -3.84
CA GLY A 57 -11.04 22.67 -3.71
C GLY A 57 -10.59 21.21 -3.91
N ASN A 58 -9.47 20.99 -4.60
CA ASN A 58 -8.93 19.65 -4.83
C ASN A 58 -8.03 19.15 -3.69
N VAL A 59 -7.70 19.97 -2.69
CA VAL A 59 -6.72 19.60 -1.65
C VAL A 59 -7.18 18.37 -0.88
N ALA A 60 -8.40 18.38 -0.36
CA ALA A 60 -8.97 17.26 0.40
C ALA A 60 -9.09 15.97 -0.43
N PRO A 61 -9.72 15.98 -1.63
CA PRO A 61 -9.84 14.75 -2.43
C PRO A 61 -8.48 14.23 -2.92
N LEU A 62 -7.52 15.10 -3.25
CA LEU A 62 -6.18 14.66 -3.61
C LEU A 62 -5.39 14.13 -2.41
N ALA A 63 -5.54 14.72 -1.22
CA ALA A 63 -4.96 14.15 0.00
C ALA A 63 -5.46 12.72 0.25
N GLU A 64 -6.77 12.51 0.12
CA GLU A 64 -7.39 11.18 0.29
C GLU A 64 -6.90 10.18 -0.77
N ALA A 65 -6.91 10.59 -2.05
CA ALA A 65 -6.41 9.77 -3.15
C ALA A 65 -4.93 9.42 -2.95
N GLY A 66 -4.11 10.40 -2.53
CA GLY A 66 -2.71 10.20 -2.21
C GLY A 66 -2.51 9.21 -1.07
N ARG A 67 -3.28 9.34 0.03
CA ARG A 67 -3.24 8.41 1.16
C ARG A 67 -3.46 6.97 0.70
N LEU A 68 -4.56 6.73 0.01
CA LEU A 68 -4.93 5.40 -0.46
C LEU A 68 -3.95 4.87 -1.52
N PHE A 69 -3.40 5.74 -2.37
CA PHE A 69 -2.33 5.36 -3.30
C PHE A 69 -1.09 4.86 -2.55
N GLY A 70 -0.66 5.55 -1.50
CA GLY A 70 0.48 5.16 -0.66
C GLY A 70 0.25 3.80 0.01
N ARG A 71 -0.97 3.54 0.48
CA ARG A 71 -1.37 2.23 1.00
C ARG A 71 -1.20 1.12 -0.04
N VAL A 72 -1.74 1.31 -1.25
CA VAL A 72 -1.63 0.30 -2.32
C VAL A 72 -0.16 0.07 -2.66
N ALA A 73 0.61 1.14 -2.88
CA ALA A 73 2.03 1.04 -3.23
C ALA A 73 2.82 0.21 -2.20
N HIS A 74 2.65 0.50 -0.91
CA HIS A 74 3.37 -0.19 0.15
C HIS A 74 2.91 -1.65 0.33
N LEU A 75 1.62 -1.95 0.13
CA LEU A 75 1.15 -3.34 0.13
C LEU A 75 1.67 -4.13 -1.06
N LEU A 76 1.75 -3.53 -2.24
CA LEU A 76 2.29 -4.20 -3.43
C LEU A 76 3.79 -4.48 -3.29
N ASP A 77 4.56 -3.54 -2.75
CA ASP A 77 5.97 -3.73 -2.40
C ASP A 77 6.16 -4.95 -1.49
N ALA A 78 5.38 -5.02 -0.40
CA ALA A 78 5.42 -6.16 0.51
C ALA A 78 4.99 -7.51 -0.11
N VAL A 79 4.13 -7.48 -1.13
CA VAL A 79 3.73 -8.67 -1.91
C VAL A 79 4.86 -9.12 -2.83
N GLU A 80 5.45 -8.17 -3.56
CA GLU A 80 6.49 -8.43 -4.57
C GLU A 80 7.78 -8.91 -3.90
N ASP A 81 8.15 -8.33 -2.76
CA ASP A 81 9.38 -8.65 -2.03
C ASP A 81 9.24 -9.83 -1.06
N TYR A 82 8.03 -10.38 -0.88
CA TYR A 82 7.72 -11.37 0.16
C TYR A 82 8.72 -12.55 0.20
N ALA A 83 9.05 -13.11 -0.97
CA ALA A 83 9.95 -14.26 -1.08
C ALA A 83 11.41 -13.90 -0.82
N GLU A 84 11.87 -12.76 -1.33
CA GLU A 84 13.23 -12.27 -1.13
C GLU A 84 13.47 -11.90 0.34
N ASP A 85 12.51 -11.20 0.95
CA ASP A 85 12.51 -10.88 2.38
C ASP A 85 12.51 -12.14 3.24
N ALA A 86 11.80 -13.19 2.81
CA ALA A 86 11.77 -14.47 3.52
C ALA A 86 13.13 -15.16 3.46
N ALA A 87 13.75 -15.20 2.28
CA ALA A 87 15.06 -15.78 2.09
C ALA A 87 16.16 -15.02 2.84
N ALA A 88 16.05 -13.69 2.90
CA ALA A 88 17.01 -12.83 3.61
C ALA A 88 16.77 -12.75 5.13
N GLY A 89 15.63 -13.25 5.63
CA GLY A 89 15.23 -13.05 7.03
C GLY A 89 14.92 -11.58 7.35
N ALA A 90 14.62 -10.77 6.34
CA ALA A 90 14.28 -9.36 6.48
C ALA A 90 12.88 -9.18 7.10
N TRP A 91 12.51 -7.95 7.45
CA TRP A 91 11.17 -7.66 7.92
C TRP A 91 10.23 -7.50 6.72
N ASN A 92 9.06 -8.15 6.76
CA ASN A 92 8.01 -7.97 5.77
C ASN A 92 6.66 -7.84 6.49
N PRO A 93 5.85 -6.80 6.22
CA PRO A 93 4.67 -6.51 7.02
C PRO A 93 3.63 -7.63 6.91
N LEU A 94 3.48 -8.27 5.75
CA LEU A 94 2.50 -9.34 5.57
C LEU A 94 2.89 -10.58 6.37
N ARG A 95 4.19 -10.91 6.40
CA ARG A 95 4.70 -12.04 7.17
C ARG A 95 4.62 -11.79 8.67
N VAL A 96 5.04 -10.61 9.12
CA VAL A 96 5.09 -10.26 10.55
C VAL A 96 3.70 -10.21 11.16
N THR A 97 2.72 -9.68 10.42
CA THR A 97 1.32 -9.62 10.86
C THR A 97 0.56 -10.92 10.67
N GLY A 98 1.08 -11.85 9.85
CA GLY A 98 0.34 -13.04 9.43
C GLY A 98 -0.79 -12.73 8.44
N THR A 99 -0.73 -11.59 7.74
CA THR A 99 -1.72 -11.19 6.75
C THR A 99 -1.70 -12.15 5.56
N SER A 100 -2.86 -12.76 5.29
CA SER A 100 -3.02 -13.70 4.18
C SER A 100 -3.05 -13.01 2.82
N TRP A 101 -2.68 -13.73 1.75
CA TRP A 101 -2.77 -13.22 0.38
C TRP A 101 -4.16 -12.69 -0.02
N PRO A 102 -5.28 -13.40 0.28
CA PRO A 102 -6.61 -12.86 -0.02
C PRO A 102 -6.91 -11.55 0.73
N GLU A 103 -6.45 -11.43 1.98
CA GLU A 103 -6.65 -10.22 2.77
C GLU A 103 -5.81 -9.05 2.24
N ALA A 104 -4.52 -9.28 1.95
CA ALA A 104 -3.67 -8.26 1.32
C ALA A 104 -4.27 -7.79 -0.02
N ARG A 105 -4.83 -8.72 -0.80
CA ARG A 105 -5.52 -8.40 -2.06
C ARG A 105 -6.74 -7.54 -1.84
N ARG A 106 -7.59 -7.92 -0.86
CA ARG A 106 -8.79 -7.16 -0.50
C ARG A 106 -8.45 -5.74 -0.08
N LEU A 107 -7.44 -5.56 0.78
CA LEU A 107 -6.97 -4.24 1.21
C LEU A 107 -6.51 -3.38 0.02
N CYS A 108 -5.82 -3.97 -0.96
CA CYS A 108 -5.45 -3.26 -2.19
C CYS A 108 -6.69 -2.87 -3.01
N ASP A 109 -7.59 -3.81 -3.29
CA ASP A 109 -8.78 -3.55 -4.11
C ASP A 109 -9.69 -2.48 -3.48
N ASP A 110 -9.87 -2.51 -2.16
CA ASP A 110 -10.63 -1.52 -1.39
C ASP A 110 -9.98 -0.12 -1.48
N ALA A 111 -8.65 -0.04 -1.35
CA ALA A 111 -7.93 1.21 -1.46
C ALA A 111 -7.98 1.78 -2.89
N VAL A 112 -7.88 0.93 -3.92
CA VAL A 112 -8.02 1.35 -5.32
C VAL A 112 -9.41 1.89 -5.61
N LEU A 113 -10.47 1.27 -5.08
CA LEU A 113 -11.82 1.80 -5.17
C LEU A 113 -11.92 3.16 -4.49
N GLY A 114 -11.33 3.32 -3.31
CA GLY A 114 -11.30 4.60 -2.60
C GLY A 114 -10.56 5.70 -3.38
N VAL A 115 -9.44 5.37 -4.06
CA VAL A 115 -8.74 6.31 -4.96
C VAL A 115 -9.69 6.77 -6.07
N GLU A 116 -10.41 5.86 -6.71
CA GLU A 116 -11.38 6.20 -7.75
C GLU A 116 -12.48 7.15 -7.24
N LEU A 117 -13.01 6.88 -6.04
CA LEU A 117 -14.04 7.71 -5.43
C LEU A 117 -13.50 9.11 -5.08
N ALA A 118 -12.34 9.20 -4.44
CA ALA A 118 -11.72 10.47 -4.08
C ALA A 118 -11.41 11.33 -5.32
N LEU A 119 -10.92 10.72 -6.41
CA LEU A 119 -10.65 11.45 -7.65
C LEU A 119 -11.92 11.97 -8.34
N ARG A 120 -13.09 11.36 -8.12
CA ARG A 120 -14.36 11.89 -8.64
C ARG A 120 -14.82 13.16 -7.94
N GLU A 121 -14.31 13.44 -6.74
CA GLU A 121 -14.61 14.65 -5.98
C GLU A 121 -13.68 15.83 -6.37
N ALA A 122 -12.62 15.57 -7.14
CA ALA A 122 -11.68 16.59 -7.60
C ALA A 122 -12.01 17.07 -9.03
N GLU A 123 -11.79 18.36 -9.28
CA GLU A 123 -11.95 18.93 -10.60
C GLU A 123 -10.65 18.82 -11.40
N PHE A 124 -10.69 18.18 -12.58
CA PHE A 124 -9.53 18.08 -13.48
C PHE A 124 -9.82 18.69 -14.84
N ALA A 125 -8.80 19.23 -15.49
CA ALA A 125 -8.88 19.63 -16.90
C ALA A 125 -9.02 18.41 -17.81
N GLU A 126 -8.34 17.31 -17.46
CA GLU A 126 -8.32 16.05 -18.21
C GLU A 126 -8.65 14.85 -17.30
N PRO A 127 -9.93 14.65 -16.92
CA PRO A 127 -10.32 13.58 -15.99
C PRO A 127 -9.98 12.18 -16.51
N GLY A 128 -10.02 11.97 -17.84
CA GLY A 128 -9.69 10.69 -18.46
C GLY A 128 -8.22 10.30 -18.28
N LEU A 129 -7.30 11.27 -18.37
CA LEU A 129 -5.87 11.02 -18.15
C LEU A 129 -5.60 10.67 -16.68
N VAL A 130 -6.22 11.39 -15.74
CA VAL A 130 -6.08 11.12 -14.31
C VAL A 130 -6.60 9.72 -13.97
N HIS A 131 -7.77 9.35 -14.49
CA HIS A 131 -8.32 8.03 -14.29
C HIS A 131 -7.43 6.92 -14.88
N ALA A 132 -6.88 7.12 -16.08
CA ALA A 132 -5.95 6.18 -16.68
C ALA A 132 -4.70 5.99 -15.80
N LEU A 133 -4.05 7.08 -15.38
CA LEU A 133 -2.78 7.01 -14.65
C LEU A 133 -2.92 6.54 -13.20
N LEU A 134 -4.02 6.88 -12.52
CA LEU A 134 -4.14 6.63 -11.07
C LEU A 134 -5.10 5.50 -10.73
N VAL A 135 -6.12 5.24 -11.55
CA VAL A 135 -7.08 4.15 -11.26
C VAL A 135 -6.76 2.93 -12.11
N HIS A 136 -6.62 3.09 -13.42
CA HIS A 136 -6.36 1.96 -14.30
C HIS A 136 -5.00 1.31 -14.00
N GLU A 137 -3.94 2.10 -13.89
CA GLU A 137 -2.60 1.55 -13.60
C GLU A 137 -2.52 0.90 -12.21
N LEU A 138 -3.16 1.46 -11.18
CA LEU A 138 -3.22 0.80 -9.87
C LEU A 138 -3.93 -0.57 -9.97
N ARG A 139 -5.06 -0.65 -10.66
CA ARG A 139 -5.74 -1.94 -10.90
C ARG A 139 -4.85 -2.94 -11.64
N GLN A 140 -4.07 -2.47 -12.61
CA GLN A 140 -3.13 -3.34 -13.32
C GLN A 140 -1.99 -3.79 -12.42
N ALA A 141 -1.41 -2.89 -11.61
CA ALA A 141 -0.35 -3.21 -10.66
C ALA A 141 -0.82 -4.30 -9.67
N VAL A 142 -2.00 -4.13 -9.06
CA VAL A 142 -2.60 -5.14 -8.19
C VAL A 142 -2.83 -6.45 -8.93
N ARG A 143 -3.33 -6.44 -10.17
CA ARG A 143 -3.48 -7.68 -10.96
C ARG A 143 -2.15 -8.38 -11.22
N ARG A 144 -1.09 -7.63 -11.54
CA ARG A 144 0.25 -8.18 -11.84
C ARG A 144 0.88 -8.81 -10.60
N ALA A 145 0.96 -8.07 -9.50
CA ALA A 145 1.56 -8.52 -8.25
C ALA A 145 0.95 -9.84 -7.75
N PHE A 146 -0.38 -9.92 -7.74
CA PHE A 146 -1.10 -11.12 -7.30
C PHE A 146 -1.25 -12.20 -8.39
N GLY A 147 -1.00 -11.87 -9.67
CA GLY A 147 -1.02 -12.83 -10.77
C GLY A 147 0.29 -13.61 -10.90
N HIS A 148 1.42 -12.99 -10.54
CA HIS A 148 2.73 -13.65 -10.52
C HIS A 148 2.90 -14.60 -9.33
N GLY A 149 2.30 -14.30 -8.17
CA GLY A 149 2.40 -15.15 -6.97
C GLY A 149 1.67 -16.50 -7.03
N LEU A 150 0.68 -16.68 -7.93
CA LEU A 150 -0.07 -17.94 -8.04
C LEU A 150 0.66 -19.05 -8.82
N HIS A 151 1.79 -18.74 -9.46
CA HIS A 151 2.56 -19.71 -10.25
C HIS A 151 3.82 -20.23 -9.54
N GLY A 152 4.03 -19.88 -8.26
CA GLY A 152 5.23 -20.24 -7.51
C GLY A 152 4.99 -20.45 -6.02
N HIS A 153 4.31 -21.54 -5.67
CA HIS A 153 4.62 -22.48 -4.58
C HIS A 153 3.40 -23.34 -4.25
N GLY A 154 3.50 -24.61 -4.64
CA GLY A 154 2.52 -25.64 -4.29
C GLY A 154 2.58 -26.03 -2.81
N ALA A 155 1.48 -26.66 -2.40
CA ALA A 155 1.27 -27.35 -1.12
C ALA A 155 1.24 -26.45 0.12
N GLY A 156 0.05 -25.94 0.44
CA GLY A 156 -0.30 -25.70 1.84
C GLY A 156 -0.22 -27.03 2.61
N PRO A 157 0.22 -27.05 3.87
CA PRO A 157 0.25 -28.27 4.66
C PRO A 157 -1.18 -28.75 4.88
N ALA A 158 -1.56 -29.80 4.15
CA ALA A 158 -2.70 -30.62 4.51
C ALA A 158 -2.42 -31.21 5.89
N ALA A 159 -3.41 -31.07 6.78
CA ALA A 159 -3.40 -31.66 8.11
C ALA A 159 -3.15 -33.18 8.01
N GLU A 160 -1.96 -33.63 8.39
CA GLU A 160 -1.71 -35.02 8.72
C GLU A 160 -2.18 -35.26 10.16
N ALA A 161 -3.49 -35.44 10.29
CA ALA A 161 -4.09 -36.10 11.44
C ALA A 161 -4.70 -37.40 10.92
N ASP A 162 -3.98 -38.51 11.13
CA ASP A 162 -4.50 -39.77 11.69
C ASP A 162 -3.60 -40.95 11.29
N ARG A 163 -2.73 -41.37 12.21
CA ARG A 163 -2.16 -42.73 12.26
C ARG A 163 -1.66 -43.03 13.68
N LEU A 164 -2.55 -43.58 14.49
CA LEU A 164 -2.16 -44.39 15.65
C LEU A 164 -1.65 -45.75 15.16
N PRO A 165 -0.56 -46.31 15.70
CA PRO A 165 -0.29 -47.73 15.59
C PRO A 165 -0.94 -48.47 16.76
N GLY A 166 -1.86 -49.39 16.46
CA GLY A 166 -2.24 -50.49 17.36
C GLY A 166 -1.31 -51.68 17.12
N GLY A 167 -0.80 -52.26 18.20
CA GLY A 167 0.05 -53.46 18.20
C GLY A 167 0.87 -53.56 19.48
#